data_AF-A0A975EJT7-F1
#
_entry.id   AF-A0A975EJT7-F1
#
_cell.length_a   1.000
_cell.length_b   1.000
_cell.length_c   1.000
_cell.angle_alpha   90.00
_cell.angle_beta   90.00
_cell.angle_gamma   90.00
#
_symmetry.space_group_name_H-M   'P 1'
#
loop_
_entity.id
_entity.type
_entity.pdbx_description
1 polymer ?
#
loop_
_entity_poly.entity_id
_entity_poly.type
_entity_poly.pdbx_seq_one_letter_code
_entity_poly.pdbx_strand_id
1 'polypeptide(L)'
;MKPCTTALAALALFSALSAASAQAPPAEEYRDFVGSNGKVIQAVLIDKTEDSATLLLRNGQRATVPLDKLSDADKGYVGAWSKEKAVFLQKCMSLSVGQLLELRGYEAFPFRLDGNSIFMDGKLNGKEGAFLIDTGAGTSLLHIPFAEAAGCKVGELDQIIRGVAGEAPAGFTDVPTISFGESVFKGTTMLATDLTNGLDKPEQLNKQAILGAELMSQLDAVISYPERRIFLRPDKSDGAEVDATDESALAFRLFKTTDKKIYRGEITSKTPTVITLTLVGGKTLQLPISRLSPEDAKYANNWSEASAFFLKHCQSLTIQELLTLRKYQSFEYKREGNHIFVDGTLNDNPVTYMVDTGADSSLLHLKAANDNACEVGPMDQEVMGIGGRAPAAVANIKKLTMGDAVLTNRKVLTTDLNRFSPDKELSYVGLFGADFMRELDAVITYREKRIFLIQR
;
A
#
# COMPACT_ATOMS: atom_id res chain seq x y z
N MET A 1 16.69 -46.75 62.49
CA MET A 1 17.85 -47.26 61.72
C MET A 1 17.60 -47.01 60.25
N LYS A 2 18.51 -46.25 59.62
CA LYS A 2 18.77 -46.08 58.18
C LYS A 2 17.65 -45.53 57.26
N PRO A 3 17.80 -44.30 56.75
CA PRO A 3 17.20 -43.91 55.48
C PRO A 3 18.05 -44.50 54.33
N CYS A 4 17.41 -45.04 53.29
CA CYS A 4 18.10 -45.49 52.09
C CYS A 4 17.95 -44.42 51.02
N THR A 5 19.05 -43.71 50.78
CA THR A 5 19.32 -42.80 49.68
C THR A 5 19.30 -43.54 48.34
N THR A 6 18.50 -43.08 47.39
CA THR A 6 18.72 -43.32 45.96
C THR A 6 19.02 -42.01 45.27
N ALA A 7 20.28 -41.87 44.88
CA ALA A 7 20.82 -40.80 44.07
C ALA A 7 20.19 -40.87 42.66
N LEU A 8 19.62 -39.75 42.20
CA LEU A 8 19.30 -39.56 40.79
C LEU A 8 20.51 -38.89 40.12
N ALA A 9 21.18 -39.65 39.27
CA ALA A 9 22.26 -39.17 38.42
C ALA A 9 21.73 -38.12 37.44
N ALA A 10 22.18 -36.88 37.57
CA ALA A 10 22.03 -35.86 36.55
C ALA A 10 22.99 -36.18 35.41
N LEU A 11 22.48 -36.80 34.35
CA LEU A 11 23.20 -37.05 33.11
C LEU A 11 23.38 -35.71 32.38
N ALA A 12 24.59 -35.17 32.41
CA ALA A 12 25.01 -34.05 31.59
C ALA A 12 25.01 -34.49 30.12
N LEU A 13 24.01 -34.06 29.35
CA LEU A 13 24.08 -34.06 27.89
C LEU A 13 24.54 -32.69 27.43
N PHE A 14 25.83 -32.62 27.12
CA PHE A 14 26.39 -31.64 26.19
C PHE A 14 25.68 -31.80 24.84
N SER A 15 24.72 -30.95 24.54
CA SER A 15 24.32 -30.68 23.16
C SER A 15 25.12 -29.45 22.69
N ALA A 16 26.00 -29.69 21.74
CA ALA A 16 26.69 -28.65 21.00
C ALA A 16 25.64 -27.72 20.37
N LEU A 17 25.52 -26.50 20.87
CA LEU A 17 24.89 -25.42 20.12
C LEU A 17 25.71 -25.24 18.86
N SER A 18 25.12 -25.60 17.71
CA SER A 18 25.57 -25.04 16.45
C SER A 18 25.49 -23.52 16.59
N ALA A 19 26.57 -22.86 16.22
CA ALA A 19 26.60 -21.42 16.05
C ALA A 19 25.65 -21.07 14.89
N ALA A 20 24.37 -20.95 15.20
CA ALA A 20 23.47 -20.13 14.42
C ALA A 20 24.07 -18.72 14.45
N SER A 21 24.44 -18.22 13.29
CA SER A 21 24.88 -16.84 13.14
C SER A 21 23.85 -15.96 13.84
N ALA A 22 24.31 -15.21 14.85
CA ALA A 22 23.53 -14.14 15.43
C ALA A 22 23.25 -13.17 14.28
N GLN A 23 22.06 -13.31 13.69
CA GLN A 23 21.56 -12.41 12.68
C GLN A 23 21.60 -11.02 13.31
N ALA A 24 22.43 -10.13 12.75
CA ALA A 24 22.56 -8.78 13.25
C ALA A 24 21.15 -8.17 13.36
N PRO A 25 20.78 -7.58 14.50
CA PRO A 25 19.49 -6.92 14.62
C PRO A 25 19.36 -5.88 13.50
N PRO A 26 18.19 -5.76 12.84
CA PRO A 26 17.96 -4.70 11.87
C PRO A 26 18.21 -3.36 12.55
N ALA A 27 18.83 -2.43 11.82
CA ALA A 27 19.33 -1.15 12.30
C ALA A 27 18.27 -0.37 13.10
N GLU A 28 18.29 -0.52 14.43
CA GLU A 28 18.01 0.63 15.29
C GLU A 28 19.02 1.71 14.89
N GLU A 29 18.56 2.94 14.69
CA GLU A 29 19.39 3.97 14.06
C GLU A 29 20.66 4.22 14.87
N TYR A 30 21.80 4.04 14.21
CA TYR A 30 23.07 4.55 14.69
C TYR A 30 22.91 6.04 14.93
N ARG A 31 22.98 6.46 16.19
CA ARG A 31 23.02 7.87 16.56
C ARG A 31 24.40 8.23 17.07
N ASP A 32 24.71 9.51 16.97
CA ASP A 32 25.90 10.07 17.57
C ASP A 32 25.71 10.12 19.10
N PHE A 33 26.59 9.42 19.81
CA PHE A 33 26.81 9.56 21.24
C PHE A 33 28.08 10.36 21.46
N VAL A 34 27.99 11.42 22.24
CA VAL A 34 29.08 12.32 22.55
C VAL A 34 29.62 11.96 23.93
N GLY A 35 30.90 11.59 23.98
CA GLY A 35 31.61 11.34 25.23
C GLY A 35 31.89 12.64 25.99
N SER A 36 32.09 12.55 27.29
CA SER A 36 32.47 13.69 28.15
C SER A 36 33.81 14.34 27.75
N ASN A 37 34.60 13.65 26.95
CA ASN A 37 35.84 14.14 26.32
C ASN A 37 35.63 14.76 24.92
N GLY A 38 34.39 14.93 24.47
CA GLY A 38 34.04 15.46 23.15
C GLY A 38 34.14 14.46 22.00
N LYS A 39 34.53 13.21 22.24
CA LYS A 39 34.61 12.19 21.19
C LYS A 39 33.21 11.72 20.81
N VAL A 40 32.92 11.69 19.52
CA VAL A 40 31.64 11.18 18.99
C VAL A 40 31.81 9.73 18.54
N ILE A 41 30.85 8.88 18.92
CA ILE A 41 30.74 7.50 18.41
C ILE A 41 29.33 7.29 17.83
N GLN A 42 29.26 6.60 16.69
CA GLN A 42 27.98 6.14 16.16
C GLN A 42 27.65 4.76 16.71
N ALA A 43 26.53 4.70 17.43
CA ALA A 43 26.10 3.47 18.07
C ALA A 43 24.58 3.42 18.25
N VAL A 44 24.11 2.24 18.62
CA VAL A 44 22.72 1.96 19.00
C VAL A 44 22.68 1.65 20.50
N LEU A 45 21.78 2.27 21.25
CA LEU A 45 21.53 1.89 22.64
C LEU A 45 20.68 0.63 22.71
N ILE A 46 21.27 -0.49 23.14
CA ILE A 46 20.62 -1.81 23.19
C ILE A 46 20.27 -2.28 24.61
N ASP A 47 20.86 -1.66 25.63
CA ASP A 47 20.52 -1.92 27.03
C ASP A 47 20.94 -0.76 27.92
N LYS A 48 20.38 -0.68 29.13
CA LYS A 48 20.87 0.22 30.17
C LYS A 48 20.72 -0.38 31.57
N THR A 49 21.58 0.08 32.46
CA THR A 49 21.43 -0.06 33.92
C THR A 49 21.26 1.34 34.52
N GLU A 50 21.17 1.42 35.85
CA GLU A 50 21.16 2.71 36.56
C GLU A 50 22.42 3.54 36.27
N ASP A 51 23.57 2.89 36.05
CA ASP A 51 24.88 3.54 35.94
C ASP A 51 25.55 3.44 34.57
N SER A 52 25.00 2.67 33.62
CA SER A 52 25.65 2.44 32.33
C SER A 52 24.69 2.25 31.16
N ALA A 53 25.19 2.56 29.96
CA ALA A 53 24.55 2.31 28.67
C ALA A 53 25.31 1.19 27.93
N THR A 54 24.61 0.21 27.37
CA THR A 54 25.20 -0.77 26.45
C THR A 54 24.92 -0.36 25.02
N LEU A 55 25.98 -0.09 24.27
CA LEU A 55 25.95 0.43 22.92
C LEU A 55 26.41 -0.64 21.91
N LEU A 56 25.68 -0.84 20.82
CA LEU A 56 26.10 -1.63 19.67
C LEU A 56 26.75 -0.71 18.63
N LEU A 57 28.03 -0.93 18.34
CA LEU A 57 28.83 -0.14 17.42
C LEU A 57 28.68 -0.64 15.97
N ARG A 58 29.01 0.22 14.98
CA ARG A 58 28.88 -0.10 13.54
C ARG A 58 29.62 -1.36 13.09
N ASN A 59 30.70 -1.72 13.80
CA ASN A 59 31.48 -2.92 13.54
C ASN A 59 30.88 -4.19 14.17
N GLY A 60 29.67 -4.11 14.76
CA GLY A 60 28.98 -5.20 15.42
C GLY A 60 29.44 -5.47 16.87
N GLN A 61 30.44 -4.74 17.36
CA GLN A 61 30.91 -4.89 18.75
C GLN A 61 29.97 -4.18 19.73
N ARG A 62 29.87 -4.73 20.94
CA ARG A 62 29.14 -4.11 22.05
C ARG A 62 30.12 -3.37 22.96
N ALA A 63 29.76 -2.18 23.39
CA ALA A 63 30.51 -1.36 24.33
C ALA A 63 29.60 -0.95 25.48
N THR A 64 30.00 -1.24 26.71
CA THR A 64 29.34 -0.72 27.91
C THR A 64 30.01 0.59 28.30
N VAL A 65 29.24 1.68 28.29
CA VAL A 65 29.69 3.04 28.57
C VAL A 65 29.06 3.50 29.88
N PRO A 66 29.84 3.78 30.93
CA PRO A 66 29.33 4.41 32.14
C PRO A 66 28.65 5.76 31.84
N LEU A 67 27.53 6.06 32.48
CA LEU A 67 26.75 7.27 32.17
C LEU A 67 27.53 8.55 32.45
N ASP A 68 28.47 8.56 33.40
CA ASP A 68 29.35 9.69 33.69
C ASP A 68 30.29 10.05 32.52
N LYS A 69 30.52 9.11 31.59
CA LYS A 69 31.31 9.31 30.37
C LYS A 69 30.49 9.81 29.19
N LEU A 70 29.19 9.97 29.32
CA LEU A 70 28.32 10.54 28.29
C LEU A 70 28.11 12.04 28.50
N SER A 71 27.82 12.75 27.42
CA SER A 71 27.33 14.13 27.48
C SER A 71 26.00 14.21 28.26
N ASP A 72 25.66 15.38 28.80
CA ASP A 72 24.42 15.53 29.55
C ASP A 72 23.17 15.34 28.67
N ALA A 73 23.26 15.71 27.38
CA ALA A 73 22.21 15.42 26.40
C ALA A 73 22.02 13.90 26.21
N ASP A 74 23.12 13.14 26.14
CA ASP A 74 23.06 11.68 25.99
C ASP A 74 22.62 10.97 27.26
N LYS A 75 22.99 11.48 28.44
CA LYS A 75 22.43 11.00 29.71
C LYS A 75 20.91 11.18 29.74
N GLY A 76 20.41 12.34 29.30
CA GLY A 76 18.97 12.61 29.17
C GLY A 76 18.28 11.63 28.23
N TYR A 77 18.88 11.38 27.06
CA TYR A 77 18.39 10.38 26.10
C TYR A 77 18.35 8.97 26.70
N VAL A 78 19.46 8.48 27.28
CA VAL A 78 19.53 7.15 27.90
C VAL A 78 18.53 7.03 29.06
N GLY A 79 18.35 8.10 29.84
CA GLY A 79 17.37 8.17 30.92
C GLY A 79 15.92 7.98 30.43
N ALA A 80 15.55 8.67 29.35
CA ALA A 80 14.21 8.57 28.75
C ALA A 80 13.99 7.29 27.91
N TRP A 81 15.06 6.60 27.51
CA TRP A 81 14.97 5.36 26.74
C TRP A 81 14.37 4.22 27.57
N SER A 82 13.51 3.40 26.97
CA SER A 82 13.06 2.15 27.59
C SER A 82 13.25 0.99 26.63
N LYS A 83 13.76 -0.12 27.18
CA LYS A 83 14.04 -1.35 26.42
C LYS A 83 12.76 -1.92 25.85
N GLU A 84 11.68 -1.86 26.61
CA GLU A 84 10.36 -2.34 26.22
C GLU A 84 9.83 -1.56 25.03
N LYS A 85 9.99 -0.22 25.03
CA LYS A 85 9.59 0.63 23.89
C LYS A 85 10.48 0.39 22.68
N ALA A 86 11.79 0.27 22.86
CA ALA A 86 12.71 -0.03 21.76
C ALA A 86 12.39 -1.37 21.08
N VAL A 87 12.22 -2.43 21.88
CA VAL A 87 11.81 -3.76 21.39
C VAL A 87 10.41 -3.71 20.75
N PHE A 88 9.46 -2.97 21.32
CA PHE A 88 8.14 -2.79 20.73
C PHE A 88 8.22 -2.11 19.36
N LEU A 89 8.94 -1.00 19.25
CA LEU A 89 9.15 -0.29 17.98
C LEU A 89 9.87 -1.17 16.96
N GLN A 90 10.85 -1.95 17.39
CA GLN A 90 11.54 -2.92 16.53
C GLN A 90 10.57 -3.97 15.97
N LYS A 91 9.65 -4.48 16.80
CA LYS A 91 8.59 -5.39 16.34
C LYS A 91 7.61 -4.68 15.40
N CYS A 92 7.24 -3.43 15.68
CA CYS A 92 6.38 -2.64 14.79
C CYS A 92 7.03 -2.44 13.42
N MET A 93 8.34 -2.20 13.35
CA MET A 93 9.06 -2.10 12.07
C MET A 93 8.96 -3.38 11.23
N SER A 94 8.69 -4.54 11.82
CA SER A 94 8.48 -5.80 11.09
C SER A 94 7.03 -6.06 10.65
N LEU A 95 6.04 -5.27 11.11
CA LEU A 95 4.62 -5.43 10.77
C LEU A 95 4.28 -4.91 9.38
N SER A 96 3.81 -5.73 8.46
CA SER A 96 3.35 -5.22 7.16
C SER A 96 2.13 -4.30 7.33
N VAL A 97 1.94 -3.35 6.40
CA VAL A 97 0.70 -2.56 6.29
C VAL A 97 -0.48 -3.53 6.16
N GLY A 98 -0.34 -4.58 5.35
CA GLY A 98 -1.38 -5.60 5.21
C GLY A 98 -1.76 -6.29 6.53
N GLN A 99 -0.79 -6.66 7.38
CA GLN A 99 -1.10 -7.29 8.67
C GLN A 99 -1.94 -6.39 9.57
N LEU A 100 -1.68 -5.08 9.56
CA LEU A 100 -2.42 -4.10 10.33
C LEU A 100 -3.83 -3.88 9.76
N LEU A 101 -3.95 -3.81 8.42
CA LEU A 101 -5.23 -3.60 7.74
C LEU A 101 -6.14 -4.82 7.81
N GLU A 102 -5.61 -6.03 7.62
CA GLU A 102 -6.39 -7.28 7.67
C GLU A 102 -7.04 -7.52 9.04
N LEU A 103 -6.45 -7.01 10.13
CA LEU A 103 -7.05 -7.06 11.47
C LEU A 103 -8.14 -6.02 11.68
N ARG A 104 -8.27 -5.05 10.77
CA ARG A 104 -9.27 -3.99 10.76
C ARG A 104 -10.34 -4.25 9.70
N GLY A 105 -10.54 -5.52 9.34
CA GLY A 105 -11.55 -5.95 8.39
C GLY A 105 -11.23 -5.65 6.92
N TYR A 106 -10.04 -5.16 6.57
CA TYR A 106 -9.67 -5.02 5.16
C TYR A 106 -9.48 -6.39 4.51
N GLU A 107 -9.94 -6.51 3.28
CA GLU A 107 -9.60 -7.63 2.41
C GLU A 107 -8.41 -7.26 1.53
N ALA A 108 -7.40 -8.13 1.49
CA ALA A 108 -6.22 -7.96 0.67
C ALA A 108 -6.37 -8.63 -0.69
N PHE A 109 -6.03 -7.91 -1.76
CA PHE A 109 -6.00 -8.40 -3.13
C PHE A 109 -4.60 -8.22 -3.70
N PRO A 110 -3.95 -9.27 -4.22
CA PRO A 110 -2.74 -9.09 -5.01
C PRO A 110 -3.10 -8.32 -6.29
N PHE A 111 -2.25 -7.38 -6.68
CA PHE A 111 -2.33 -6.80 -8.02
C PHE A 111 -1.21 -7.33 -8.90
N ARG A 112 -1.47 -7.36 -10.21
CA ARG A 112 -0.46 -7.65 -11.23
C ARG A 112 -0.02 -6.35 -11.91
N LEU A 113 1.23 -6.30 -12.30
CA LEU A 113 1.75 -5.22 -13.16
C LEU A 113 1.67 -5.68 -14.62
N ASP A 114 1.19 -4.79 -15.48
CA ASP A 114 1.42 -4.85 -16.92
C ASP A 114 2.04 -3.51 -17.31
N GLY A 115 3.32 -3.54 -17.71
CA GLY A 115 4.18 -2.36 -17.58
C GLY A 115 4.32 -1.92 -16.12
N ASN A 116 3.89 -0.70 -15.84
CA ASN A 116 3.81 -0.09 -14.52
C ASN A 116 2.37 0.01 -14.01
N SER A 117 1.38 -0.05 -14.90
CA SER A 117 -0.04 -0.03 -14.54
C SER A 117 -0.41 -1.24 -13.68
N ILE A 118 -1.28 -1.02 -12.71
CA ILE A 118 -1.70 -2.03 -11.74
C ILE A 118 -3.10 -2.55 -12.04
N PHE A 119 -3.26 -3.87 -11.99
CA PHE A 119 -4.52 -4.56 -12.31
C PHE A 119 -4.93 -5.48 -11.18
N MET A 120 -6.23 -5.54 -10.91
CA MET A 120 -6.82 -6.53 -10.02
C MET A 120 -7.94 -7.29 -10.72
N ASP A 121 -8.21 -8.52 -10.29
CA ASP A 121 -9.34 -9.28 -10.80
C ASP A 121 -10.62 -8.92 -10.03
N GLY A 122 -11.74 -8.86 -10.74
CA GLY A 122 -13.05 -8.59 -10.20
C GLY A 122 -14.14 -9.30 -10.98
N LYS A 123 -15.40 -9.09 -10.60
CA LYS A 123 -16.56 -9.70 -11.27
C LYS A 123 -17.61 -8.67 -11.61
N LEU A 124 -18.17 -8.78 -12.81
CA LEU A 124 -19.36 -8.06 -13.27
C LEU A 124 -20.48 -9.08 -13.49
N ASN A 125 -21.56 -9.02 -12.73
CA ASN A 125 -22.63 -10.03 -12.74
C ASN A 125 -22.10 -11.48 -12.66
N GLY A 126 -21.09 -11.69 -11.82
CA GLY A 126 -20.42 -12.99 -11.65
C GLY A 126 -19.40 -13.35 -12.74
N LYS A 127 -19.33 -12.62 -13.85
CA LYS A 127 -18.33 -12.81 -14.91
C LYS A 127 -17.00 -12.18 -14.51
N GLU A 128 -15.93 -12.97 -14.55
CA GLU A 128 -14.58 -12.52 -14.22
C GLU A 128 -14.00 -11.57 -15.27
N GLY A 129 -13.25 -10.57 -14.83
CA GLY A 129 -12.52 -9.63 -15.67
C GLY A 129 -11.37 -8.97 -14.92
N ALA A 130 -10.38 -8.46 -15.67
CA ALA A 130 -9.29 -7.68 -15.11
C ALA A 130 -9.64 -6.19 -15.14
N PHE A 131 -9.41 -5.53 -14.00
CA PHE A 131 -9.72 -4.13 -13.77
C PHE A 131 -8.40 -3.36 -13.64
N LEU A 132 -8.20 -2.35 -14.50
CA LEU A 132 -7.15 -1.36 -14.32
C LEU A 132 -7.52 -0.48 -13.12
N ILE A 133 -6.57 -0.27 -12.21
CA ILE A 133 -6.78 0.54 -11.00
C ILE A 133 -6.27 1.94 -11.25
N ASP A 134 -7.20 2.90 -11.27
CA ASP A 134 -6.94 4.20 -11.86
C ASP A 134 -7.39 5.32 -10.92
N THR A 135 -6.46 5.86 -10.13
CA THR A 135 -6.72 7.04 -9.29
C THR A 135 -6.86 8.33 -10.12
N GLY A 136 -6.43 8.30 -11.38
CA GLY A 136 -6.58 9.38 -12.36
C GLY A 136 -7.96 9.37 -13.05
N ALA A 137 -8.71 8.29 -12.97
CA ALA A 137 -10.08 8.20 -13.47
C ALA A 137 -11.09 8.67 -12.39
N GLY A 138 -11.84 9.72 -12.72
CA GLY A 138 -12.88 10.25 -11.83
C GLY A 138 -14.16 9.42 -11.79
N THR A 139 -14.32 8.50 -12.75
CA THR A 139 -15.42 7.53 -12.81
C THR A 139 -14.88 6.22 -13.36
N SER A 140 -15.39 5.11 -12.85
CA SER A 140 -15.14 3.76 -13.38
C SER A 140 -15.79 3.61 -14.76
N LEU A 141 -15.15 2.80 -15.61
CA LEU A 141 -15.57 2.56 -16.99
C LEU A 141 -15.56 1.08 -17.30
N LEU A 142 -16.58 0.61 -18.02
CA LEU A 142 -16.65 -0.76 -18.53
C LEU A 142 -16.30 -0.82 -20.02
N HIS A 143 -15.62 -1.87 -20.44
CA HIS A 143 -15.55 -2.19 -21.86
C HIS A 143 -16.89 -2.75 -22.33
N ILE A 144 -17.45 -2.22 -23.44
CA ILE A 144 -18.78 -2.61 -23.95
C ILE A 144 -18.92 -4.14 -24.12
N PRO A 145 -18.04 -4.85 -24.87
CA PRO A 145 -18.11 -6.31 -24.98
C PRO A 145 -18.07 -7.04 -23.63
N PHE A 146 -17.37 -6.53 -22.63
CA PHE A 146 -17.36 -7.14 -21.30
C PHE A 146 -18.70 -6.94 -20.58
N ALA A 147 -19.27 -5.74 -20.64
CA ALA A 147 -20.58 -5.42 -20.07
C ALA A 147 -21.69 -6.26 -20.71
N GLU A 148 -21.75 -6.32 -22.04
CA GLU A 148 -22.73 -7.12 -22.78
C GLU A 148 -22.58 -8.61 -22.49
N ALA A 149 -21.34 -9.11 -22.46
CA ALA A 149 -21.09 -10.52 -22.18
C ALA A 149 -21.34 -10.89 -20.70
N ALA A 150 -21.50 -9.91 -19.81
CA ALA A 150 -22.00 -10.05 -18.44
C ALA A 150 -23.52 -9.83 -18.32
N GLY A 151 -24.22 -9.65 -19.45
CA GLY A 151 -25.67 -9.49 -19.52
C GLY A 151 -26.16 -8.06 -19.26
N CYS A 152 -25.27 -7.08 -19.16
CA CYS A 152 -25.64 -5.67 -19.05
C CYS A 152 -26.13 -5.14 -20.41
N LYS A 153 -27.01 -4.13 -20.38
CA LYS A 153 -27.47 -3.42 -21.58
C LYS A 153 -26.86 -2.04 -21.60
N VAL A 154 -26.00 -1.79 -22.58
CA VAL A 154 -25.45 -0.46 -22.81
C VAL A 154 -26.46 0.38 -23.58
N GLY A 155 -26.78 1.56 -23.06
CA GLY A 155 -27.64 2.54 -23.70
C GLY A 155 -27.00 3.18 -24.93
N GLU A 156 -27.63 4.22 -25.45
CA GLU A 156 -27.06 5.01 -26.54
C GLU A 156 -25.72 5.60 -26.13
N LEU A 157 -24.77 5.67 -27.08
CA LEU A 157 -23.43 6.21 -26.83
C LEU A 157 -23.42 7.75 -26.96
N ASP A 158 -24.31 8.40 -26.22
CA ASP A 158 -24.56 9.84 -26.26
C ASP A 158 -23.78 10.64 -25.20
N GLN A 159 -23.04 9.96 -24.32
CA GLN A 159 -22.14 10.57 -23.35
C GLN A 159 -20.75 10.73 -23.94
N ILE A 160 -20.00 11.71 -23.44
CA ILE A 160 -18.61 11.96 -23.84
C ILE A 160 -17.72 11.78 -22.63
N ILE A 161 -16.82 10.79 -22.70
CA ILE A 161 -15.74 10.61 -21.73
C ILE A 161 -14.43 11.15 -22.28
N ARG A 162 -13.51 11.50 -21.38
CA ARG A 162 -12.25 12.15 -21.73
C ARG A 162 -11.07 11.47 -21.06
N GLY A 163 -9.94 11.44 -21.75
CA GLY A 163 -8.65 11.12 -21.15
C GLY A 163 -7.50 11.71 -21.96
N VAL A 164 -6.30 11.23 -21.67
CA VAL A 164 -5.04 11.78 -22.21
C VAL A 164 -4.98 11.89 -23.74
N ALA A 165 -5.61 10.95 -24.45
CA ALA A 165 -5.57 10.89 -25.91
C ALA A 165 -6.83 11.46 -26.58
N GLY A 166 -7.79 11.94 -25.79
CA GLY A 166 -8.98 12.65 -26.25
C GLY A 166 -10.30 12.12 -25.75
N GLU A 167 -11.32 12.29 -26.59
CA GLU A 167 -12.72 12.00 -26.27
C GLU A 167 -13.15 10.65 -26.84
N ALA A 168 -14.01 9.94 -26.12
CA ALA A 168 -14.67 8.75 -26.63
C ALA A 168 -16.16 8.79 -26.29
N PRO A 169 -17.03 8.28 -27.18
CA PRO A 169 -18.44 8.14 -26.88
C PRO A 169 -18.66 7.02 -25.86
N ALA A 170 -19.56 7.22 -24.91
CA ALA A 170 -19.91 6.25 -23.89
C ALA A 170 -21.43 6.20 -23.71
N GLY A 171 -21.92 5.06 -23.24
CA GLY A 171 -23.33 4.88 -22.89
C GLY A 171 -23.48 4.46 -21.44
N PHE A 172 -24.55 4.90 -20.79
CA PHE A 172 -24.91 4.38 -19.48
C PHE A 172 -25.32 2.92 -19.55
N THR A 173 -24.98 2.16 -18.52
CA THR A 173 -25.41 0.79 -18.34
C THR A 173 -25.78 0.56 -16.89
N ASP A 174 -26.92 -0.09 -16.67
CA ASP A 174 -27.27 -0.59 -15.34
C ASP A 174 -26.45 -1.85 -15.05
N VAL A 175 -25.83 -1.87 -13.88
CA VAL A 175 -24.94 -2.92 -13.39
C VAL A 175 -25.58 -3.53 -12.14
N PRO A 176 -26.24 -4.69 -12.28
CA PRO A 176 -26.85 -5.37 -11.15
C PRO A 176 -25.84 -5.66 -10.04
N THR A 177 -24.65 -6.16 -10.37
CA THR A 177 -23.59 -6.41 -9.40
C THR A 177 -22.20 -6.22 -9.97
N ILE A 178 -21.33 -5.55 -9.21
CA ILE A 178 -19.88 -5.59 -9.39
C ILE A 178 -19.24 -5.98 -8.06
N SER A 179 -18.26 -6.88 -8.07
CA SER A 179 -17.61 -7.34 -6.84
C SER A 179 -16.12 -7.58 -6.96
N PHE A 180 -15.46 -7.33 -5.82
CA PHE A 180 -14.04 -7.59 -5.57
C PHE A 180 -13.96 -8.33 -4.24
N GLY A 181 -13.82 -9.66 -4.30
CA GLY A 181 -13.93 -10.51 -3.10
C GLY A 181 -15.28 -10.29 -2.41
N GLU A 182 -15.22 -9.90 -1.13
CA GLU A 182 -16.38 -9.61 -0.29
C GLU A 182 -16.93 -8.19 -0.46
N SER A 183 -16.23 -7.31 -1.18
CA SER A 183 -16.75 -5.98 -1.52
C SER A 183 -17.73 -6.14 -2.69
N VAL A 184 -19.01 -5.86 -2.45
CA VAL A 184 -20.09 -6.05 -3.43
C VAL A 184 -20.90 -4.77 -3.56
N PHE A 185 -21.02 -4.26 -4.78
CA PHE A 185 -21.91 -3.15 -5.12
C PHE A 185 -23.11 -3.68 -5.89
N LYS A 186 -24.30 -3.14 -5.62
CA LYS A 186 -25.57 -3.61 -6.17
C LYS A 186 -26.33 -2.47 -6.82
N GLY A 187 -26.89 -2.73 -8.01
CA GLY A 187 -27.77 -1.79 -8.70
C GLY A 187 -27.10 -0.45 -9.01
N THR A 188 -25.84 -0.47 -9.43
CA THR A 188 -25.08 0.72 -9.80
C THR A 188 -25.30 1.07 -11.27
N THR A 189 -25.31 2.34 -11.64
CA THR A 189 -25.22 2.75 -13.05
C THR A 189 -23.78 3.15 -13.36
N MET A 190 -23.22 2.59 -14.43
CA MET A 190 -21.84 2.86 -14.86
C MET A 190 -21.82 3.33 -16.31
N LEU A 191 -20.71 3.93 -16.73
CA LEU A 191 -20.46 4.24 -18.14
C LEU A 191 -19.73 3.06 -18.80
N ALA A 192 -20.11 2.75 -20.04
CA ALA A 192 -19.44 1.77 -20.88
C ALA A 192 -18.97 2.41 -22.19
N THR A 193 -17.77 2.06 -22.63
CA THR A 193 -17.12 2.56 -23.85
C THR A 193 -16.36 1.44 -24.56
N ASP A 194 -15.98 1.67 -25.81
CA ASP A 194 -14.93 0.88 -26.45
C ASP A 194 -13.57 1.27 -25.84
N LEU A 195 -12.85 0.29 -25.26
CA LEU A 195 -11.52 0.47 -24.67
C LEU A 195 -10.41 0.00 -25.62
N THR A 196 -10.75 -0.44 -26.83
CA THR A 196 -9.79 -0.87 -27.85
C THR A 196 -9.30 0.27 -28.73
N ASN A 197 -9.92 1.46 -28.63
CA ASN A 197 -9.51 2.63 -29.39
C ASN A 197 -8.04 2.98 -29.12
N GLY A 198 -7.27 3.19 -30.19
CA GLY A 198 -5.83 3.46 -30.13
C GLY A 198 -4.93 2.23 -30.09
N LEU A 199 -5.46 1.04 -29.84
CA LEU A 199 -4.69 -0.21 -29.96
C LEU A 199 -4.43 -0.54 -31.44
N ASP A 200 -3.25 -1.08 -31.73
CA ASP A 200 -2.95 -1.58 -33.08
C ASP A 200 -3.83 -2.78 -33.42
N LYS A 201 -4.13 -3.60 -32.40
CA LYS A 201 -5.02 -4.76 -32.53
C LYS A 201 -5.90 -4.93 -31.28
N PRO A 202 -7.21 -5.20 -31.42
CA PRO A 202 -8.13 -5.35 -30.28
C PRO A 202 -7.70 -6.41 -29.25
N GLU A 203 -7.05 -7.49 -29.68
CA GLU A 203 -6.56 -8.56 -28.80
C GLU A 203 -5.45 -8.13 -27.83
N GLN A 204 -4.87 -6.93 -28.03
CA GLN A 204 -3.90 -6.35 -27.09
C GLN A 204 -4.59 -5.77 -25.84
N LEU A 205 -5.93 -5.72 -25.81
CA LEU A 205 -6.66 -5.22 -24.66
C LEU A 205 -6.43 -6.12 -23.43
N ASN A 206 -5.78 -5.56 -22.43
CA ASN A 206 -5.40 -6.23 -21.18
C ASN A 206 -6.32 -5.91 -19.98
N LYS A 207 -7.33 -5.06 -20.20
CA LYS A 207 -8.33 -4.62 -19.21
C LYS A 207 -9.74 -4.79 -19.75
N GLN A 208 -10.65 -5.18 -18.88
CA GLN A 208 -12.08 -5.28 -19.16
C GLN A 208 -12.86 -4.10 -18.57
N ALA A 209 -12.24 -3.40 -17.62
CA ALA A 209 -12.78 -2.22 -16.97
C ALA A 209 -11.66 -1.36 -16.39
N ILE A 210 -11.99 -0.10 -16.11
CA ILE A 210 -11.20 0.84 -15.32
C ILE A 210 -11.96 1.05 -14.01
N LEU A 211 -11.30 0.83 -12.88
CA LEU A 211 -11.82 1.11 -11.54
C LEU A 211 -11.32 2.49 -11.10
N GLY A 212 -12.24 3.46 -11.10
CA GLY A 212 -11.97 4.85 -10.77
C GLY A 212 -11.90 5.15 -9.28
N ALA A 213 -11.50 6.38 -8.98
CA ALA A 213 -11.29 6.86 -7.63
C ALA A 213 -12.56 6.98 -6.77
N GLU A 214 -13.75 6.99 -7.37
CA GLU A 214 -15.02 7.01 -6.64
C GLU A 214 -15.27 5.71 -5.85
N LEU A 215 -15.06 4.55 -6.47
CA LEU A 215 -15.23 3.26 -5.79
C LEU A 215 -14.08 2.99 -4.82
N MET A 216 -12.84 3.34 -5.19
CA MET A 216 -11.70 3.23 -4.29
C MET A 216 -11.86 4.09 -3.04
N SER A 217 -12.38 5.32 -3.20
CA SER A 217 -12.68 6.17 -2.06
C SER A 217 -13.79 5.62 -1.19
N GLN A 218 -14.84 5.03 -1.76
CA GLN A 218 -15.92 4.45 -0.98
C GLN A 218 -15.39 3.32 -0.09
N LEU A 219 -14.50 2.49 -0.60
CA LEU A 219 -13.93 1.34 0.10
C LEU A 219 -12.71 1.66 0.98
N ASP A 220 -12.41 2.94 1.25
CA ASP A 220 -11.22 3.37 1.99
C ASP A 220 -9.93 2.70 1.48
N ALA A 221 -9.79 2.55 0.16
CA ALA A 221 -8.76 1.73 -0.43
C ALA A 221 -7.35 2.11 0.07
N VAL A 222 -6.50 1.10 0.22
CA VAL A 222 -5.06 1.29 0.41
C VAL A 222 -4.32 0.56 -0.71
N ILE A 223 -3.52 1.30 -1.47
CA ILE A 223 -2.66 0.74 -2.52
C ILE A 223 -1.24 0.69 -1.95
N SER A 224 -0.63 -0.49 -1.90
CA SER A 224 0.75 -0.68 -1.43
C SER A 224 1.59 -1.30 -2.53
N TYR A 225 2.45 -0.49 -3.17
CA TYR A 225 3.44 -0.98 -4.12
C TYR A 225 4.46 -1.95 -3.50
N PRO A 226 4.99 -1.70 -2.28
CA PRO A 226 5.92 -2.63 -1.62
C PRO A 226 5.33 -4.01 -1.37
N GLU A 227 4.03 -4.08 -1.03
CA GLU A 227 3.34 -5.35 -0.76
C GLU A 227 2.65 -5.92 -2.01
N ARG A 228 2.66 -5.20 -3.14
CA ARG A 228 1.94 -5.52 -4.38
C ARG A 228 0.47 -5.88 -4.15
N ARG A 229 -0.17 -5.09 -3.28
CA ARG A 229 -1.54 -5.34 -2.82
C ARG A 229 -2.38 -4.09 -2.81
N ILE A 230 -3.67 -4.31 -3.04
CA ILE A 230 -4.74 -3.36 -2.77
C ILE A 230 -5.56 -3.92 -1.62
N PHE A 231 -5.87 -3.08 -0.65
CA PHE A 231 -6.69 -3.42 0.50
C PHE A 231 -8.00 -2.65 0.41
N LEU A 232 -9.12 -3.36 0.48
CA LEU A 232 -10.46 -2.77 0.37
C LEU A 232 -11.28 -3.05 1.63
N ARG A 233 -12.19 -2.15 1.99
CA ARG A 233 -13.15 -2.33 3.09
C ARG A 233 -14.47 -2.91 2.61
N PRO A 234 -14.69 -4.24 2.71
CA PRO A 234 -15.92 -4.86 2.23
C PRO A 234 -17.17 -4.39 2.98
N ASP A 235 -17.03 -3.98 4.23
CA ASP A 235 -18.08 -3.40 5.07
C ASP A 235 -18.54 -2.00 4.61
N LYS A 236 -17.80 -1.35 3.70
CA LYS A 236 -18.23 -0.09 3.06
C LYS A 236 -18.93 -0.30 1.70
N SER A 237 -19.23 -1.55 1.36
CA SER A 237 -19.98 -1.93 0.16
C SER A 237 -21.44 -2.31 0.50
N ASP A 238 -22.29 -2.50 -0.51
CA ASP A 238 -23.71 -2.89 -0.35
C ASP A 238 -23.90 -4.34 0.14
N GLY A 239 -22.81 -5.10 0.26
CA GLY A 239 -22.74 -6.45 0.79
C GLY A 239 -22.32 -6.54 2.27
N ALA A 240 -22.23 -5.42 2.98
CA ALA A 240 -21.70 -5.38 4.35
C ALA A 240 -22.46 -6.32 5.31
N GLU A 241 -21.75 -7.29 5.88
CA GLU A 241 -22.26 -8.16 6.96
C GLU A 241 -22.10 -7.51 8.35
N VAL A 242 -21.31 -6.44 8.45
CA VAL A 242 -21.03 -5.70 9.68
C VAL A 242 -21.21 -4.22 9.39
N ASP A 243 -22.03 -3.54 10.19
CA ASP A 243 -22.20 -2.09 10.10
C ASP A 243 -21.05 -1.39 10.83
N ALA A 244 -20.29 -0.58 10.09
CA ALA A 244 -18.96 -0.08 10.44
C ALA A 244 -18.96 1.21 11.27
N THR A 245 -20.03 1.49 12.02
CA THR A 245 -20.13 2.70 12.86
C THR A 245 -19.24 2.66 14.10
N ASP A 246 -18.85 1.46 14.56
CA ASP A 246 -17.89 1.23 15.64
C ASP A 246 -16.64 0.53 15.11
N GLU A 247 -15.48 1.17 15.20
CA GLU A 247 -14.21 0.59 14.73
C GLU A 247 -13.82 -0.70 15.46
N SER A 248 -14.27 -0.89 16.71
CA SER A 248 -14.02 -2.12 17.45
C SER A 248 -14.78 -3.32 16.87
N ALA A 249 -15.90 -3.09 16.19
CA ALA A 249 -16.65 -4.12 15.47
C ALA A 249 -15.90 -4.63 14.23
N LEU A 250 -14.84 -3.92 13.80
CA LEU A 250 -13.99 -4.27 12.66
C LEU A 250 -12.71 -4.98 13.06
N ALA A 251 -12.52 -5.28 14.35
CA ALA A 251 -11.37 -6.01 14.87
C ALA A 251 -11.42 -7.52 14.54
N PHE A 252 -11.49 -7.84 13.25
CA PHE A 252 -11.53 -9.19 12.72
C PHE A 252 -10.70 -9.31 11.45
N ARG A 253 -10.35 -10.55 11.11
CA ARG A 253 -9.74 -10.93 9.84
C ARG A 253 -10.67 -11.84 9.04
N LEU A 254 -10.55 -11.79 7.71
CA LEU A 254 -11.17 -12.73 6.79
C LEU A 254 -10.33 -14.00 6.66
N PHE A 255 -10.94 -15.17 6.85
CA PHE A 255 -10.34 -16.49 6.64
C PHE A 255 -11.07 -17.21 5.51
N LYS A 256 -10.39 -17.43 4.39
CA LYS A 256 -10.94 -18.11 3.21
C LYS A 256 -10.57 -19.58 3.26
N THR A 257 -11.48 -20.43 2.79
CA THR A 257 -11.27 -21.88 2.69
C THR A 257 -11.14 -22.37 1.26
N THR A 258 -10.61 -23.57 1.09
CA THR A 258 -10.49 -24.25 -0.21
C THR A 258 -11.85 -24.53 -0.86
N ASP A 259 -12.92 -24.67 -0.08
CA ASP A 259 -14.31 -24.75 -0.53
C ASP A 259 -14.97 -23.37 -0.74
N LYS A 260 -14.17 -22.30 -0.87
CA LYS A 260 -14.59 -20.92 -1.13
C LYS A 260 -15.54 -20.32 -0.09
N LYS A 261 -15.55 -20.85 1.15
CA LYS A 261 -16.24 -20.22 2.27
C LYS A 261 -15.33 -19.18 2.91
N ILE A 262 -15.96 -18.17 3.50
CA ILE A 262 -15.27 -17.06 4.15
C ILE A 262 -15.80 -16.95 5.57
N TYR A 263 -14.89 -16.89 6.53
CA TYR A 263 -15.18 -16.71 7.95
C TYR A 263 -14.55 -15.42 8.42
N ARG A 264 -15.32 -14.61 9.14
CA ARG A 264 -14.88 -13.35 9.75
C ARG A 264 -14.63 -13.60 11.23
N GLY A 265 -13.40 -13.40 11.72
CA GLY A 265 -13.11 -13.61 13.14
C GLY A 265 -11.65 -13.41 13.54
N GLU A 266 -11.31 -13.87 14.73
CA GLU A 266 -9.97 -13.86 15.31
C GLU A 266 -9.57 -15.28 15.75
N ILE A 267 -8.31 -15.68 15.51
CA ILE A 267 -7.78 -16.93 16.07
C ILE A 267 -7.57 -16.75 17.57
N THR A 268 -8.25 -17.54 18.40
CA THR A 268 -8.10 -17.52 19.86
C THR A 268 -7.19 -18.63 20.37
N SER A 269 -7.06 -19.73 19.63
CA SER A 269 -6.11 -20.80 19.96
C SER A 269 -5.76 -21.62 18.71
N LYS A 270 -4.63 -22.32 18.77
CA LYS A 270 -4.13 -23.14 17.66
C LYS A 270 -3.47 -24.42 18.16
N THR A 271 -3.80 -25.55 17.55
CA THR A 271 -3.02 -26.79 17.58
C THR A 271 -2.23 -26.93 16.27
N PRO A 272 -1.31 -27.90 16.11
CA PRO A 272 -0.56 -28.05 14.85
C PRO A 272 -1.41 -28.22 13.59
N THR A 273 -2.69 -28.61 13.71
CA THR A 273 -3.56 -28.91 12.56
C THR A 273 -4.90 -28.17 12.57
N VAL A 274 -5.27 -27.49 13.66
CA VAL A 274 -6.58 -26.84 13.82
C VAL A 274 -6.42 -25.47 14.47
N ILE A 275 -7.12 -24.47 13.94
CA ILE A 275 -7.32 -23.18 14.59
C ILE A 275 -8.71 -23.12 15.22
N THR A 276 -8.81 -22.42 16.34
CA THR A 276 -10.09 -22.01 16.93
C THR A 276 -10.30 -20.54 16.62
N LEU A 277 -11.40 -20.22 15.95
CA LEU A 277 -11.83 -18.87 15.63
C LEU A 277 -12.95 -18.44 16.57
N THR A 278 -12.88 -17.23 17.10
CA THR A 278 -14.07 -16.50 17.55
C THR A 278 -14.57 -15.67 16.38
N LEU A 279 -15.75 -16.02 15.87
CA LEU A 279 -16.38 -15.34 14.75
C LEU A 279 -17.00 -14.01 15.17
N VAL A 280 -17.22 -13.12 14.21
CA VAL A 280 -18.07 -11.95 14.41
C VAL A 280 -19.45 -12.42 14.93
N GLY A 281 -19.92 -11.83 16.03
CA GLY A 281 -21.11 -12.30 16.77
C GLY A 281 -20.81 -13.30 17.90
N GLY A 282 -19.53 -13.57 18.21
CA GLY A 282 -19.10 -14.26 19.43
C GLY A 282 -19.15 -15.80 19.38
N LYS A 283 -19.59 -16.39 18.27
CA LYS A 283 -19.61 -17.86 18.10
C LYS A 283 -18.20 -18.39 17.88
N THR A 284 -17.89 -19.52 18.51
CA THR A 284 -16.60 -20.20 18.32
C THR A 284 -16.70 -21.27 17.23
N LEU A 285 -15.69 -21.35 16.36
CA LEU A 285 -15.56 -22.34 15.28
C LEU A 285 -14.17 -22.96 15.29
N GLN A 286 -14.10 -24.30 15.25
CA GLN A 286 -12.83 -25.00 14.98
C GLN A 286 -12.70 -25.27 13.48
N LEU A 287 -11.56 -24.89 12.91
CA LEU A 287 -11.30 -25.01 11.48
C LEU A 287 -9.95 -25.69 11.26
N PRO A 288 -9.91 -26.86 10.59
CA PRO A 288 -8.66 -27.48 10.19
C PRO A 288 -7.85 -26.57 9.28
N ILE A 289 -6.55 -26.43 9.54
CA ILE A 289 -5.64 -25.58 8.75
C ILE A 289 -5.59 -26.07 7.29
N SER A 290 -5.73 -27.38 7.05
CA SER A 290 -5.79 -27.97 5.71
C SER A 290 -7.01 -27.56 4.89
N ARG A 291 -8.06 -26.99 5.52
CA ARG A 291 -9.23 -26.44 4.82
C ARG A 291 -9.06 -24.98 4.44
N LEU A 292 -8.08 -24.28 5.00
CA LEU A 292 -7.82 -22.88 4.68
C LEU A 292 -7.22 -22.74 3.27
N SER A 293 -7.43 -21.58 2.66
CA SER A 293 -6.69 -21.18 1.46
C SER A 293 -5.17 -21.25 1.73
N PRO A 294 -4.30 -21.43 0.71
CA PRO A 294 -2.86 -21.50 0.93
C PRO A 294 -2.30 -20.30 1.73
N GLU A 295 -2.83 -19.11 1.49
CA GLU A 295 -2.45 -17.89 2.18
C GLU A 295 -2.92 -17.88 3.64
N ASP A 296 -4.18 -18.24 3.88
CA ASP A 296 -4.74 -18.29 5.24
C ASP A 296 -4.14 -19.42 6.07
N ALA A 297 -3.81 -20.55 5.44
CA ALA A 297 -3.08 -21.65 6.06
C ALA A 297 -1.67 -21.19 6.48
N LYS A 298 -0.97 -20.42 5.63
CA LYS A 298 0.34 -19.85 5.97
C LYS A 298 0.22 -18.88 7.14
N TYR A 299 -0.79 -18.00 7.15
CA TYR A 299 -1.07 -17.12 8.27
C TYR A 299 -1.32 -17.91 9.56
N ALA A 300 -2.23 -18.90 9.53
CA ALA A 300 -2.54 -19.75 10.66
C ALA A 300 -1.32 -20.53 11.18
N ASN A 301 -0.48 -21.05 10.30
CA ASN A 301 0.75 -21.75 10.67
C ASN A 301 1.76 -20.83 11.38
N ASN A 302 1.86 -19.57 10.94
CA ASN A 302 2.76 -18.58 11.55
C ASN A 302 2.17 -17.90 12.80
N TRP A 303 0.86 -18.06 13.05
CA TRP A 303 0.19 -17.47 14.19
C TRP A 303 0.69 -18.04 15.52
N SER A 304 0.81 -17.17 16.53
CA SER A 304 1.05 -17.51 17.93
C SER A 304 0.29 -16.56 18.85
N GLU A 305 -0.02 -17.00 20.07
CA GLU A 305 -0.66 -16.14 21.09
C GLU A 305 0.15 -14.85 21.34
N ALA A 306 1.48 -14.96 21.42
CA ALA A 306 2.37 -13.81 21.57
C ALA A 306 2.27 -12.83 20.40
N SER A 307 2.22 -13.33 19.15
CA SER A 307 2.03 -12.47 17.97
C SER A 307 0.64 -11.84 17.93
N ALA A 308 -0.40 -12.55 18.35
CA ALA A 308 -1.77 -12.04 18.39
C ALA A 308 -1.92 -10.93 19.44
N PHE A 309 -1.38 -11.16 20.64
CA PHE A 309 -1.34 -10.15 21.70
C PHE A 309 -0.61 -8.89 21.23
N PHE A 310 0.55 -9.03 20.61
CA PHE A 310 1.30 -7.90 20.06
C PHE A 310 0.50 -7.14 18.98
N LEU A 311 -0.11 -7.85 18.04
CA LEU A 311 -0.94 -7.27 17.00
C LEU A 311 -2.14 -6.50 17.57
N LYS A 312 -2.77 -7.02 18.62
CA LYS A 312 -3.85 -6.32 19.35
C LYS A 312 -3.37 -5.00 19.96
N HIS A 313 -2.15 -4.93 20.47
CA HIS A 313 -1.55 -3.68 20.95
C HIS A 313 -1.21 -2.70 19.81
N CYS A 314 -1.04 -3.20 18.59
CA CYS A 314 -0.79 -2.39 17.41
C CYS A 314 -2.07 -2.01 16.65
N GLN A 315 -3.26 -2.46 17.09
CA GLN A 315 -4.51 -2.21 16.38
C GLN A 315 -4.86 -0.72 16.28
N SER A 316 -4.32 0.15 17.14
CA SER A 316 -4.49 1.61 17.04
C SER A 316 -3.39 2.31 16.23
N LEU A 317 -2.32 1.61 15.84
CA LEU A 317 -1.17 2.19 15.14
C LEU A 317 -1.59 2.64 13.73
N THR A 318 -1.50 3.92 13.39
CA THR A 318 -1.84 4.39 12.04
C THR A 318 -0.85 3.85 10.99
N ILE A 319 -1.25 3.82 9.72
CA ILE A 319 -0.31 3.52 8.62
C ILE A 319 0.80 4.57 8.64
N GLN A 320 0.47 5.83 8.91
CA GLN A 320 1.45 6.89 9.09
C GLN A 320 2.50 6.57 10.15
N GLU A 321 2.11 6.19 11.36
CA GLU A 321 3.06 5.84 12.43
C GLU A 321 3.95 4.67 12.01
N LEU A 322 3.37 3.62 11.44
CA LEU A 322 4.10 2.44 10.96
C LEU A 322 5.12 2.79 9.88
N LEU A 323 4.71 3.55 8.85
CA LEU A 323 5.56 3.88 7.71
C LEU A 323 6.60 4.96 8.05
N THR A 324 6.29 5.87 8.98
CA THR A 324 7.28 6.81 9.52
C THR A 324 8.42 6.08 10.24
N LEU A 325 8.12 5.02 11.02
CA LEU A 325 9.16 4.17 11.62
C LEU A 325 10.05 3.51 10.56
N ARG A 326 9.52 3.31 9.36
CA ARG A 326 10.23 2.74 8.20
C ARG A 326 10.83 3.78 7.27
N LYS A 327 10.92 5.03 7.71
CA LYS A 327 11.54 6.14 6.97
C LYS A 327 10.82 6.50 5.67
N TYR A 328 9.55 6.15 5.56
CA TYR A 328 8.70 6.80 4.57
C TYR A 328 8.49 8.24 5.00
N GLN A 329 8.65 9.14 4.04
CA GLN A 329 8.02 10.45 4.14
C GLN A 329 6.52 10.29 3.89
N SER A 330 5.73 11.25 4.38
CA SER A 330 4.30 11.28 4.13
C SER A 330 3.79 12.69 4.02
N PHE A 331 2.81 12.88 3.15
CA PHE A 331 2.12 14.16 3.00
C PHE A 331 0.65 13.91 2.70
N GLU A 332 -0.18 14.88 3.05
CA GLU A 332 -1.60 14.87 2.72
C GLU A 332 -1.78 15.25 1.26
N TYR A 333 -2.78 14.65 0.63
CA TYR A 333 -3.19 15.05 -0.70
C TYR A 333 -4.55 15.77 -0.64
N LYS A 334 -4.81 16.60 -1.64
CA LYS A 334 -6.11 17.23 -1.86
C LYS A 334 -6.95 16.36 -2.78
N ARG A 335 -8.27 16.37 -2.57
CA ARG A 335 -9.22 15.80 -3.54
C ARG A 335 -10.05 16.91 -4.14
N GLU A 336 -10.09 16.94 -5.46
CA GLU A 336 -11.01 17.79 -6.22
C GLU A 336 -11.87 16.87 -7.07
N GLY A 337 -13.17 16.78 -6.75
CA GLY A 337 -14.00 15.67 -7.20
C GLY A 337 -13.43 14.34 -6.69
N ASN A 338 -13.25 13.39 -7.61
CA ASN A 338 -12.72 12.07 -7.26
C ASN A 338 -11.19 11.96 -7.35
N HIS A 339 -10.52 12.89 -8.03
CA HIS A 339 -9.07 12.82 -8.30
C HIS A 339 -8.24 13.23 -7.08
N ILE A 340 -7.00 12.75 -7.06
CA ILE A 340 -5.99 13.04 -6.04
C ILE A 340 -4.98 14.03 -6.60
N PHE A 341 -4.70 15.09 -5.83
CA PHE A 341 -3.74 16.14 -6.18
C PHE A 341 -2.71 16.36 -5.07
N VAL A 342 -1.46 16.57 -5.48
CA VAL A 342 -0.32 16.75 -4.59
C VAL A 342 0.52 17.91 -5.06
N ASP A 343 0.90 18.79 -4.13
CA ASP A 343 1.79 19.90 -4.41
C ASP A 343 3.27 19.45 -4.40
N GLY A 344 4.08 20.05 -5.27
CA GLY A 344 5.50 19.72 -5.44
C GLY A 344 6.24 20.79 -6.23
N THR A 345 7.36 20.44 -6.85
CA THR A 345 8.08 21.37 -7.75
C THR A 345 8.48 20.73 -9.06
N LEU A 346 8.45 21.50 -10.15
CA LEU A 346 8.95 21.14 -11.47
C LEU A 346 10.00 22.17 -11.90
N ASN A 347 11.25 21.75 -12.02
CA ASN A 347 12.42 22.61 -12.22
C ASN A 347 12.41 23.82 -11.26
N ASP A 348 12.23 23.53 -9.96
CA ASP A 348 12.19 24.49 -8.85
C ASP A 348 10.98 25.46 -8.84
N ASN A 349 10.07 25.37 -9.81
CA ASN A 349 8.79 26.08 -9.77
C ASN A 349 7.75 25.30 -8.97
N PRO A 350 6.98 25.93 -8.05
CA PRO A 350 5.87 25.27 -7.36
C PRO A 350 4.77 24.85 -8.32
N VAL A 351 4.31 23.62 -8.21
CA VAL A 351 3.30 23.03 -9.10
C VAL A 351 2.40 22.04 -8.35
N THR A 352 1.29 21.67 -8.96
CA THR A 352 0.40 20.59 -8.49
C THR A 352 0.40 19.45 -9.50
N TYR A 353 0.52 18.21 -9.02
CA TYR A 353 0.44 16.98 -9.80
C TYR A 353 -0.88 16.28 -9.54
N MET A 354 -1.47 15.66 -10.58
CA MET A 354 -2.52 14.67 -10.42
C MET A 354 -1.89 13.28 -10.24
N VAL A 355 -2.33 12.52 -9.24
CA VAL A 355 -1.83 11.16 -8.99
C VAL A 355 -2.65 10.16 -9.79
N ASP A 356 -1.98 9.40 -10.65
CA ASP A 356 -2.63 8.52 -11.62
C ASP A 356 -1.97 7.14 -11.65
N THR A 357 -2.57 6.16 -10.95
CA THR A 357 -2.10 4.76 -10.99
C THR A 357 -2.48 4.03 -12.27
N GLY A 358 -3.41 4.59 -13.06
CA GLY A 358 -3.83 4.06 -14.35
C GLY A 358 -2.84 4.39 -15.46
N ALA A 359 -2.17 5.54 -15.37
CA ALA A 359 -1.08 5.94 -16.24
C ALA A 359 0.18 5.09 -16.02
N ASP A 360 0.55 4.31 -17.03
CA ASP A 360 1.78 3.51 -17.02
C ASP A 360 3.03 4.39 -16.77
N SER A 361 3.10 5.55 -17.41
CA SER A 361 4.23 6.47 -17.31
C SER A 361 3.75 7.86 -16.92
N SER A 362 4.58 8.58 -16.17
CA SER A 362 4.33 9.97 -15.83
C SER A 362 4.31 10.85 -17.08
N LEU A 363 3.47 11.88 -17.07
CA LEU A 363 3.15 12.66 -18.27
C LEU A 363 2.92 14.12 -17.92
N LEU A 364 3.53 15.05 -18.65
CA LEU A 364 3.28 16.49 -18.47
C LEU A 364 2.30 17.06 -19.49
N HIS A 365 1.50 18.03 -19.06
CA HIS A 365 0.80 18.92 -19.97
C HIS A 365 1.81 19.78 -20.76
N LEU A 366 1.68 19.84 -22.08
CA LEU A 366 2.63 20.50 -22.97
C LEU A 366 2.91 21.96 -22.60
N LYS A 367 1.87 22.75 -22.35
CA LYS A 367 2.04 24.14 -21.95
C LYS A 367 2.78 24.24 -20.61
N ALA A 368 2.40 23.42 -19.63
CA ALA A 368 3.03 23.40 -18.32
C ALA A 368 4.51 22.98 -18.38
N ALA A 369 4.87 22.03 -19.24
CA ALA A 369 6.27 21.65 -19.45
C ALA A 369 7.11 22.83 -19.96
N ASN A 370 6.59 23.60 -20.92
CA ASN A 370 7.25 24.81 -21.43
C ASN A 370 7.33 25.92 -20.36
N ASP A 371 6.22 26.19 -19.68
CA ASP A 371 6.12 27.24 -18.64
C ASP A 371 7.08 26.97 -17.47
N ASN A 372 7.40 25.70 -17.20
CA ASN A 372 8.32 25.28 -16.14
C ASN A 372 9.72 24.92 -16.66
N ALA A 373 10.11 25.44 -17.83
CA ALA A 373 11.46 25.34 -18.40
C ALA A 373 11.97 23.89 -18.59
N CYS A 374 11.08 22.93 -18.85
CA CYS A 374 11.48 21.61 -19.34
C CYS A 374 12.00 21.72 -20.79
N GLU A 375 12.97 20.89 -21.15
CA GLU A 375 13.45 20.83 -22.53
C GLU A 375 12.52 19.91 -23.34
N VAL A 376 11.61 20.50 -24.10
CA VAL A 376 10.62 19.78 -24.90
C VAL A 376 11.17 19.55 -26.32
N GLY A 377 11.20 18.28 -26.73
CA GLY A 377 11.60 17.85 -28.07
C GLY A 377 10.50 18.02 -29.12
N PRO A 378 10.70 17.47 -30.33
CA PRO A 378 9.66 17.44 -31.36
C PRO A 378 8.46 16.59 -30.92
N MET A 379 7.27 16.94 -31.44
CA MET A 379 6.01 16.20 -31.21
C MET A 379 5.91 14.95 -32.11
N ASP A 380 6.95 14.10 -32.09
CA ASP A 380 7.10 12.91 -32.94
C ASP A 380 6.91 11.59 -32.19
N GLN A 381 6.55 11.66 -30.91
CA GLN A 381 6.13 10.53 -30.09
C GLN A 381 4.61 10.45 -30.04
N GLU A 382 4.10 9.38 -29.42
CA GLU A 382 2.67 9.21 -29.19
C GLU A 382 2.39 8.75 -27.76
N VAL A 383 1.26 9.21 -27.23
CA VAL A 383 0.65 8.68 -26.01
C VAL A 383 -0.67 8.02 -26.35
N MET A 384 -1.06 7.05 -25.54
CA MET A 384 -2.28 6.29 -25.71
C MET A 384 -3.17 6.42 -24.48
N GLY A 385 -4.48 6.47 -24.69
CA GLY A 385 -5.46 6.46 -23.62
C GLY A 385 -6.89 6.51 -24.15
N ILE A 386 -7.84 6.99 -23.33
CA ILE A 386 -9.18 7.30 -23.81
C ILE A 386 -9.07 8.29 -24.97
N GLY A 387 -9.79 8.03 -26.06
CA GLY A 387 -9.71 8.80 -27.31
C GLY A 387 -8.72 8.27 -28.34
N GLY A 388 -7.89 7.28 -28.00
CA GLY A 388 -7.00 6.59 -28.93
C GLY A 388 -5.54 7.00 -28.77
N ARG A 389 -4.97 7.62 -29.80
CA ARG A 389 -3.57 8.09 -29.84
C ARG A 389 -3.50 9.60 -29.96
N ALA A 390 -2.47 10.17 -29.36
CA ALA A 390 -2.22 11.60 -29.35
C ALA A 390 -0.73 11.89 -29.58
N PRO A 391 -0.39 12.91 -30.40
CA PRO A 391 1.00 13.34 -30.53
C PRO A 391 1.59 13.76 -29.19
N ALA A 392 2.84 13.43 -28.97
CA ALA A 392 3.58 13.77 -27.77
C ALA A 392 5.03 14.10 -28.11
N ALA A 393 5.71 14.77 -27.19
CA ALA A 393 7.14 15.01 -27.23
C ALA A 393 7.81 14.40 -26.01
N VAL A 394 9.09 14.08 -26.14
CA VAL A 394 9.93 13.83 -24.96
C VAL A 394 10.25 15.17 -24.29
N ALA A 395 10.04 15.26 -22.98
CA ALA A 395 10.46 16.40 -22.16
C ALA A 395 11.54 15.97 -21.16
N ASN A 396 12.68 16.68 -21.14
CA ASN A 396 13.68 16.52 -20.09
C ASN A 396 13.32 17.41 -18.90
N ILE A 397 13.16 16.77 -17.74
CA ILE A 397 12.98 17.40 -16.44
C ILE A 397 14.34 17.41 -15.72
N LYS A 398 14.83 18.59 -15.33
CA LYS A 398 16.07 18.71 -14.56
C LYS A 398 15.86 18.22 -13.13
N LYS A 399 14.75 18.63 -12.52
CA LYS A 399 14.40 18.27 -11.15
C LYS A 399 12.88 18.30 -10.97
N LEU A 400 12.35 17.27 -10.33
CA LEU A 400 10.98 17.21 -9.84
C LEU A 400 11.01 16.85 -8.36
N THR A 401 10.11 17.45 -7.58
CA THR A 401 9.91 17.05 -6.18
C THR A 401 8.45 16.74 -5.88
N MET A 402 8.26 15.76 -5.00
CA MET A 402 6.98 15.42 -4.40
C MET A 402 7.23 15.03 -2.94
N GLY A 403 6.71 15.84 -2.00
CA GLY A 403 7.20 15.81 -0.63
C GLY A 403 8.72 16.05 -0.57
N ASP A 404 9.44 15.22 0.16
CA ASP A 404 10.90 15.23 0.29
C ASP A 404 11.59 14.46 -0.86
N ALA A 405 10.84 13.81 -1.77
CA ALA A 405 11.43 13.00 -2.82
C ALA A 405 11.97 13.92 -3.91
N VAL A 406 13.20 13.70 -4.36
CA VAL A 406 13.85 14.52 -5.40
C VAL A 406 14.25 13.64 -6.57
N LEU A 407 13.56 13.78 -7.69
CA LEU A 407 13.84 13.08 -8.93
C LEU A 407 14.55 14.02 -9.90
N THR A 408 15.82 13.76 -10.20
CA THR A 408 16.61 14.57 -11.14
C THR A 408 16.79 13.90 -12.49
N ASN A 409 16.98 14.69 -13.54
CA ASN A 409 17.33 14.24 -14.89
C ASN A 409 16.37 13.18 -15.45
N ARG A 410 15.07 13.46 -15.39
CA ARG A 410 14.02 12.54 -15.86
C ARG A 410 13.61 12.87 -17.28
N LYS A 411 13.25 11.83 -18.02
CA LYS A 411 12.58 11.95 -19.31
C LYS A 411 11.16 11.46 -19.13
N VAL A 412 10.21 12.30 -19.47
CA VAL A 412 8.78 11.95 -19.50
C VAL A 412 8.22 12.35 -20.85
N LEU A 413 7.06 11.81 -21.19
CA LEU A 413 6.30 12.33 -22.32
C LEU A 413 5.57 13.60 -21.91
N THR A 414 5.33 14.46 -22.89
CA THR A 414 4.46 15.61 -22.74
C THR A 414 3.49 15.71 -23.92
N THR A 415 2.25 16.07 -23.64
CA THR A 415 1.20 16.16 -24.65
C THR A 415 0.20 17.26 -24.27
N ASP A 416 -0.58 17.72 -25.24
CA ASP A 416 -1.65 18.67 -24.97
C ASP A 416 -2.85 17.98 -24.29
N LEU A 417 -2.87 18.04 -22.96
CA LEU A 417 -3.95 17.52 -22.11
C LEU A 417 -5.27 18.31 -22.17
N ASN A 418 -5.29 19.55 -22.66
CA ASN A 418 -6.53 20.36 -22.74
C ASN A 418 -6.94 20.68 -24.18
N ARG A 419 -6.43 19.95 -25.18
CA ARG A 419 -6.73 20.17 -26.62
C ARG A 419 -8.23 20.24 -26.98
N PHE A 420 -9.10 19.60 -26.19
CA PHE A 420 -10.56 19.59 -26.39
C PHE A 420 -11.30 20.57 -25.47
N SER A 421 -10.58 21.34 -24.68
CA SER A 421 -11.07 22.43 -23.85
C SER A 421 -9.96 23.49 -23.72
N PRO A 422 -9.48 24.07 -24.83
CA PRO A 422 -8.28 24.93 -24.84
C PRO A 422 -8.45 26.19 -23.98
N ASP A 423 -9.69 26.65 -23.81
CA ASP A 423 -10.02 27.79 -22.95
C ASP A 423 -9.97 27.45 -21.45
N LYS A 424 -9.85 26.16 -21.09
CA LYS A 424 -9.76 25.69 -19.72
C LYS A 424 -8.30 25.39 -19.39
N GLU A 425 -7.66 26.32 -18.69
CA GLU A 425 -6.37 26.10 -18.06
C GLU A 425 -6.47 24.97 -17.03
N LEU A 426 -5.47 24.08 -17.02
CA LEU A 426 -5.39 23.01 -16.04
C LEU A 426 -4.78 23.53 -14.74
N SER A 427 -5.36 23.15 -13.60
CA SER A 427 -4.84 23.48 -12.27
C SER A 427 -3.62 22.64 -11.87
N TYR A 428 -3.20 21.70 -12.72
CA TYR A 428 -2.11 20.77 -12.48
C TYR A 428 -1.20 20.67 -13.71
N VAL A 429 0.08 20.34 -13.49
CA VAL A 429 1.08 20.33 -14.56
C VAL A 429 1.17 19.02 -15.32
N GLY A 430 0.58 17.96 -14.80
CA GLY A 430 0.64 16.64 -15.39
C GLY A 430 0.22 15.52 -14.43
N LEU A 431 0.36 14.30 -14.93
CA LEU A 431 0.12 13.05 -14.23
C LEU A 431 1.42 12.56 -13.60
N PHE A 432 1.38 12.30 -12.30
CA PHE A 432 2.38 11.53 -11.59
C PHE A 432 1.96 10.06 -11.63
N GLY A 433 2.58 9.32 -12.54
CA GLY A 433 2.16 8.00 -12.98
C GLY A 433 2.67 6.84 -12.12
N ALA A 434 2.29 5.64 -12.53
CA ALA A 434 2.65 4.40 -11.85
C ALA A 434 4.15 4.09 -11.89
N ASP A 435 4.90 4.63 -12.87
CA ASP A 435 6.36 4.53 -12.96
C ASP A 435 7.05 5.10 -11.71
N PHE A 436 6.75 6.35 -11.35
CA PHE A 436 7.35 7.01 -10.19
C PHE A 436 6.77 6.49 -8.88
N MET A 437 5.47 6.13 -8.83
CA MET A 437 4.90 5.48 -7.65
C MET A 437 5.57 4.15 -7.35
N ARG A 438 5.87 3.36 -8.38
CA ARG A 438 6.61 2.10 -8.23
C ARG A 438 8.06 2.36 -7.83
N GLU A 439 8.74 3.33 -8.44
CA GLU A 439 10.12 3.67 -8.10
C GLU A 439 10.28 4.10 -6.64
N LEU A 440 9.29 4.83 -6.13
CA LEU A 440 9.29 5.38 -4.77
C LEU A 440 8.54 4.51 -3.76
N ASP A 441 8.26 3.25 -4.12
CA ASP A 441 7.63 2.25 -3.24
C ASP A 441 6.33 2.78 -2.60
N ALA A 442 5.50 3.48 -3.38
CA ALA A 442 4.41 4.27 -2.85
C ALA A 442 3.38 3.46 -2.05
N VAL A 443 2.85 4.07 -0.98
CA VAL A 443 1.62 3.63 -0.31
C VAL A 443 0.61 4.77 -0.35
N ILE A 444 -0.58 4.51 -0.87
CA ILE A 444 -1.67 5.49 -1.02
C ILE A 444 -2.82 5.03 -0.14
N THR A 445 -3.35 5.91 0.72
CA THR A 445 -4.47 5.58 1.61
C THR A 445 -5.59 6.60 1.51
N TYR A 446 -6.79 6.13 1.16
CA TYR A 446 -8.00 6.96 1.13
C TYR A 446 -8.52 7.31 2.52
N ARG A 447 -8.26 6.45 3.52
CA ARG A 447 -8.71 6.67 4.89
C ARG A 447 -7.94 7.78 5.59
N GLU A 448 -6.61 7.77 5.48
CA GLU A 448 -5.76 8.81 6.09
C GLU A 448 -5.58 10.02 5.16
N LYS A 449 -5.99 9.91 3.88
CA LYS A 449 -5.78 10.91 2.83
C LYS A 449 -4.31 11.29 2.65
N ARG A 450 -3.44 10.28 2.71
CA ARG A 450 -1.98 10.43 2.62
C ARG A 450 -1.40 9.59 1.50
N ILE A 451 -0.28 10.09 0.98
CA ILE A 451 0.65 9.31 0.19
C ILE A 451 1.95 9.21 0.97
N PHE A 452 2.52 8.01 0.96
CA PHE A 452 3.80 7.68 1.55
C PHE A 452 4.76 7.31 0.43
N LEU A 453 5.95 7.91 0.46
CA LEU A 453 7.02 7.63 -0.50
C LEU A 453 8.29 7.28 0.28
N ILE A 454 9.14 6.47 -0.32
CA ILE A 454 10.50 6.28 0.17
C ILE A 454 11.47 6.35 -1.02
N GLN A 455 12.50 7.17 -0.87
CA GLN A 455 13.58 7.26 -1.84
C GLN A 455 14.79 6.56 -1.21
N ARG A 456 15.17 5.41 -1.78
CA ARG A 456 16.24 4.56 -1.25
C ARG A 456 17.63 4.96 -1.72
#